data_AF-A0A183HJP5-F1
#
_entry.id   AF-A0A183HJP5-F1
#
_cell.length_a   1.000
_cell.length_b   1.000
_cell.length_c   1.000
_cell.angle_alpha   90.00
_cell.angle_beta   90.00
_cell.angle_gamma   90.00
#
_symmetry.space_group_name_H-M   'P 1'
#
loop_
_entity.id
_entity.type
_entity.pdbx_description
1 polymer ?
#
loop_
_entity_poly.entity_id
_entity_poly.type
_entity_poly.pdbx_seq_one_letter_code
_entity_poly.pdbx_strand_id
1 'polypeptide(L)'
;MQNQTISVQRQREQISVSKEKRAAKTIAVIIFVFSFCWLPFFSTYVVLPFCDSCYIHPKIMQAFVWLGYVNSSLNPFLYGILNLEFRRAFEKILCPKLASFNRRIRICQNKP
;
A
#
# COMPACT_ATOMS: atom_id res chain seq x y z
N MET A 1 22.19 37.36 -2.63
CA MET A 1 21.57 36.32 -3.48
C MET A 1 21.91 34.89 -3.06
N GLN A 2 23.10 34.58 -2.52
CA GLN A 2 23.48 33.21 -2.08
C GLN A 2 22.63 32.61 -0.93
N ASN A 3 22.19 33.42 0.05
CA ASN A 3 21.33 32.94 1.14
C ASN A 3 19.92 32.50 0.68
N GLN A 4 19.49 32.99 -0.48
CA GLN A 4 18.17 32.66 -1.05
C GLN A 4 18.22 31.33 -1.82
N THR A 5 19.36 30.98 -2.42
CA THR A 5 19.55 29.68 -3.07
C THR A 5 19.67 28.54 -2.06
N ILE A 6 20.36 28.76 -0.93
CA ILE A 6 20.52 27.76 0.15
C ILE A 6 19.16 27.43 0.80
N SER A 7 18.32 28.43 1.06
CA SER A 7 16.99 28.21 1.65
C SER A 7 16.06 27.44 0.71
N VAL A 8 16.09 27.73 -0.60
CA VAL A 8 15.29 27.03 -1.61
C VAL A 8 15.76 25.57 -1.80
N GLN A 9 17.07 25.30 -1.80
CA GLN A 9 17.60 23.93 -1.87
C GLN A 9 17.17 23.10 -0.66
N ARG A 10 17.32 23.64 0.56
CA ARG A 10 16.91 22.97 1.80
C ARG A 10 15.41 22.65 1.83
N GLN A 11 14.59 23.56 1.30
CA GLN A 11 13.14 23.36 1.21
C GLN A 11 12.80 22.24 0.21
N ARG A 12 13.49 22.16 -0.94
CA ARG A 12 13.33 21.06 -1.90
C ARG A 12 13.75 19.72 -1.32
N GLU A 13 14.85 19.67 -0.59
CA GLU A 13 15.33 18.46 0.10
C GLU A 13 14.36 17.99 1.19
N GLN A 14 13.79 18.91 1.99
CA GLN A 14 12.78 18.52 2.98
C GLN A 14 11.51 17.95 2.32
N ILE A 15 11.10 18.51 1.18
CA ILE A 15 9.98 18.00 0.39
C ILE A 15 10.30 16.63 -0.20
N SER A 16 11.52 16.38 -0.69
CA SER A 16 11.91 15.06 -1.21
C SER A 16 11.97 14.02 -0.09
N VAL A 17 12.60 14.33 1.04
CA VAL A 17 12.67 13.43 2.21
C VAL A 17 11.27 13.09 2.74
N SER A 18 10.35 14.06 2.74
CA SER A 18 8.96 13.81 3.18
C SER A 18 8.21 12.86 2.23
N LYS A 19 8.49 12.92 0.92
CA LYS A 19 7.93 11.99 -0.07
C LYS A 19 8.52 10.59 0.07
N GLU A 20 9.83 10.50 0.26
CA GLU A 20 10.56 9.25 0.48
C GLU A 20 10.05 8.52 1.74
N LYS A 21 9.88 9.23 2.86
CA LYS A 21 9.29 8.68 4.10
C LYS A 21 7.89 8.10 3.87
N ARG A 22 7.08 8.73 3.01
CA ARG A 22 5.73 8.24 2.69
C ARG A 22 5.78 6.95 1.87
N ALA A 23 6.68 6.86 0.90
CA ALA A 23 6.91 5.64 0.13
C ALA A 23 7.42 4.50 1.03
N ALA A 24 8.39 4.79 1.90
CA ALA A 24 8.92 3.82 2.87
C ALA A 24 7.83 3.31 3.83
N LYS A 25 6.93 4.18 4.30
CA LYS A 25 5.78 3.78 5.13
C LYS A 25 4.87 2.80 4.39
N THR A 26 4.56 3.06 3.12
CA THR A 26 3.77 2.16 2.28
C THR A 26 4.45 0.81 2.12
N ILE A 27 5.75 0.79 1.83
CA ILE A 27 6.55 -0.44 1.72
C ILE A 27 6.55 -1.23 3.04
N ALA A 28 6.71 -0.55 4.17
CA ALA A 28 6.65 -1.18 5.49
C ALA A 28 5.29 -1.84 5.77
N VAL A 29 4.18 -1.17 5.41
CA VAL A 29 2.83 -1.75 5.54
C VAL A 29 2.66 -2.97 4.62
N ILE A 30 3.16 -2.90 3.38
CA ILE A 30 3.13 -4.01 2.44
C ILE A 30 3.85 -5.23 3.02
N ILE A 31 5.07 -5.03 3.51
CA ILE A 31 5.89 -6.10 4.10
C ILE A 31 5.16 -6.71 5.31
N PHE A 32 4.61 -5.87 6.18
CA PHE A 32 3.86 -6.33 7.36
C PHE A 32 2.65 -7.17 6.96
N VAL A 33 1.79 -6.67 6.07
CA VAL A 33 0.57 -7.37 5.63
C VAL A 33 0.90 -8.69 4.95
N PHE A 34 1.90 -8.69 4.06
CA PHE A 34 2.37 -9.90 3.38
C PHE A 34 2.88 -10.94 4.40
N SER A 35 3.73 -10.51 5.34
CA SER A 35 4.26 -11.37 6.39
C SER A 35 3.16 -11.96 7.26
N PHE A 36 2.17 -11.16 7.68
CA PHE A 36 1.06 -11.63 8.51
C PHE A 36 0.11 -12.59 7.79
N CYS A 37 -0.13 -12.39 6.48
CA CYS A 37 -0.95 -13.32 5.70
C CYS A 37 -0.24 -14.65 5.41
N TRP A 38 1.09 -14.63 5.30
CA TRP A 38 1.88 -15.83 5.00
C TRP A 38 2.34 -16.60 6.24
N LEU A 39 2.63 -15.91 7.35
CA LEU A 39 3.16 -16.50 8.59
C LEU A 39 2.38 -17.74 9.06
N PRO A 40 1.04 -17.73 9.16
CA PRO A 40 0.30 -18.88 9.70
C PRO A 40 0.38 -20.11 8.79
N PHE A 41 0.35 -19.90 7.48
CA PHE A 41 0.52 -20.96 6.49
C PHE A 41 1.96 -21.50 6.49
N PHE A 42 2.94 -20.60 6.50
CA PHE A 42 4.36 -20.95 6.48
C PHE A 42 4.79 -21.70 7.75
N SER A 43 4.35 -21.23 8.92
CA SER A 43 4.59 -21.94 10.19
C SER A 43 3.99 -23.33 10.19
N THR A 44 2.79 -23.51 9.66
CA THR A 44 2.14 -24.83 9.56
C THR A 44 2.91 -25.77 8.63
N TYR A 45 3.32 -25.28 7.46
CA TYR A 45 4.09 -26.07 6.49
C TYR A 45 5.47 -26.48 7.01
N VAL A 46 6.12 -25.60 7.79
CA VAL A 46 7.41 -25.89 8.42
C VAL A 46 7.27 -26.83 9.61
N VAL A 47 6.23 -26.69 10.45
CA VAL A 47 6.08 -27.47 11.70
C VAL A 47 5.51 -28.87 11.47
N LEU A 48 4.59 -29.07 10.52
CA LEU A 48 4.01 -30.38 10.21
C LEU A 48 5.03 -31.52 10.04
N PRO A 49 6.10 -31.38 9.25
CA PRO A 49 7.07 -32.45 9.04
C PRO A 49 7.92 -32.78 10.27
N PHE A 50 7.94 -31.93 11.30
CA PHE A 50 8.63 -32.19 12.57
C PHE A 50 7.68 -32.68 13.67
N CYS A 51 6.39 -32.86 13.36
CA CYS A 51 5.39 -33.23 14.35
C CYS A 51 4.43 -34.30 13.82
N ASP A 52 4.80 -35.56 14.01
CA ASP A 52 4.03 -36.73 13.57
C ASP A 52 2.68 -36.91 14.29
N SER A 53 2.47 -36.21 15.42
CA SER A 53 1.25 -36.28 16.24
C SER A 53 0.45 -34.97 16.27
N CYS A 54 0.86 -33.96 15.52
CA CYS A 54 0.16 -32.68 15.49
C CYS A 54 -1.17 -32.80 14.72
N TYR A 55 -2.28 -32.78 15.45
CA TYR A 55 -3.61 -32.67 14.87
C TYR A 55 -4.00 -31.19 14.69
N ILE A 56 -4.12 -30.74 13.45
CA ILE A 56 -4.64 -29.41 13.15
C ILE A 56 -6.14 -29.50 12.97
N HIS A 57 -6.87 -28.77 13.83
CA HIS A 57 -8.32 -28.73 13.77
C HIS A 57 -8.79 -28.20 12.40
N PRO A 58 -9.80 -28.81 11.76
CA PRO A 58 -10.24 -28.46 10.40
C PRO A 58 -10.63 -26.99 10.21
N LYS A 59 -11.16 -26.34 11.25
CA LYS A 59 -11.43 -24.88 11.27
C LYS A 59 -10.16 -24.03 11.10
N ILE A 60 -9.03 -24.48 11.64
CA ILE A 60 -7.74 -23.78 11.52
C ILE A 60 -7.22 -23.91 10.08
N MET A 61 -7.31 -25.11 9.49
CA MET A 61 -7.00 -25.31 8.07
C MET A 61 -7.88 -24.45 7.17
N GLN A 62 -9.18 -24.36 7.47
CA GLN A 62 -10.10 -23.51 6.73
C GLN A 62 -9.69 -22.03 6.85
N ALA A 63 -9.32 -21.56 8.04
CA ALA A 63 -8.80 -20.20 8.24
C ALA A 63 -7.53 -19.93 7.40
N PHE A 64 -6.61 -20.89 7.27
CA PHE A 64 -5.43 -20.74 6.42
C PHE A 64 -5.78 -20.63 4.94
N VAL A 65 -6.75 -21.41 4.46
CA VAL A 65 -7.25 -21.31 3.08
C VAL A 65 -7.87 -19.93 2.83
N TRP A 66 -8.69 -19.44 3.76
CA TRP A 66 -9.24 -18.08 3.68
C TRP A 66 -8.15 -17.00 3.69
N LEU A 67 -7.08 -17.18 4.49
CA LEU A 67 -5.93 -16.28 4.49
C LEU A 67 -5.20 -16.25 3.13
N GLY A 68 -5.10 -17.40 2.45
CA GLY A 68 -4.57 -17.48 1.09
C GLY A 68 -5.42 -16.70 0.08
N TYR A 69 -6.75 -16.75 0.20
CA TYR A 69 -7.65 -15.94 -0.62
C TYR A 69 -7.55 -14.44 -0.30
N VAL A 70 -7.33 -14.10 0.97
CA VAL A 70 -7.05 -12.72 1.39
C VAL A 70 -5.74 -12.22 0.76
N ASN A 71 -4.68 -13.03 0.71
CA ASN A 71 -3.43 -12.66 0.03
C ASN A 71 -3.64 -12.29 -1.45
N SER A 72 -4.48 -13.03 -2.17
CA SER A 72 -4.80 -12.74 -3.57
C SER A 72 -5.66 -11.48 -3.75
N SER A 73 -6.59 -11.22 -2.83
CA SER A 73 -7.44 -10.02 -2.84
C SER A 73 -6.73 -8.78 -2.29
N LEU A 74 -5.61 -8.96 -1.59
CA LEU A 74 -4.71 -7.89 -1.18
C LEU A 74 -3.85 -7.35 -2.33
N ASN A 75 -3.75 -8.02 -3.48
CA ASN A 75 -2.96 -7.52 -4.62
C ASN A 75 -3.39 -6.09 -5.07
N PRO A 76 -4.68 -5.77 -5.28
CA PRO A 76 -5.14 -4.40 -5.49
C PRO A 76 -4.86 -3.45 -4.31
N PHE A 77 -4.82 -3.92 -3.07
CA PHE A 77 -4.55 -3.10 -1.89
C PHE A 77 -3.06 -2.75 -1.72
N LEU A 78 -2.20 -3.76 -1.84
CA LEU A 78 -0.74 -3.68 -1.77
C LEU A 78 -0.19 -2.78 -2.87
N TYR A 79 -0.66 -2.93 -4.10
CA TYR A 79 -0.16 -2.18 -5.25
C TYR A 79 -0.98 -0.93 -5.56
N GLY A 80 -2.31 -1.01 -5.47
CA GLY A 80 -3.23 -0.01 -6.00
C GLY A 80 -3.78 1.02 -5.00
N ILE A 81 -3.85 0.72 -3.71
CA ILE A 81 -4.55 1.59 -2.74
C ILE A 81 -3.58 2.30 -1.78
N LEU A 82 -2.48 1.65 -1.42
CA LEU A 82 -1.49 2.21 -0.49
C LEU A 82 -0.53 3.21 -1.13
N ASN A 83 -0.55 3.36 -2.46
CA ASN A 83 0.21 4.37 -3.16
C ASN A 83 -0.70 5.54 -3.56
N LEU A 84 -0.32 6.77 -3.20
CA LEU A 84 -1.15 7.96 -3.44
C LEU A 84 -1.44 8.17 -4.93
N GLU A 85 -0.47 7.83 -5.79
CA GLU A 85 -0.60 7.93 -7.24
C GLU A 85 -1.58 6.90 -7.80
N PHE A 86 -1.56 5.66 -7.29
CA PHE A 86 -2.53 4.66 -7.68
C PHE A 86 -3.93 4.98 -7.14
N ARG A 87 -4.07 5.49 -5.91
CA ARG A 87 -5.36 5.99 -5.39
C ARG A 87 -5.95 7.06 -6.29
N ARG A 88 -5.14 8.01 -6.77
CA ARG A 88 -5.57 9.05 -7.71
C ARG A 88 -6.01 8.47 -9.06
N ALA A 89 -5.38 7.40 -9.53
CA ALA A 89 -5.80 6.70 -10.74
C ALA A 89 -7.11 5.93 -10.53
N PHE A 90 -7.23 5.19 -9.42
CA PHE A 90 -8.46 4.50 -9.04
C PHE A 90 -9.64 5.45 -8.86
N GLU A 91 -9.42 6.61 -8.22
CA GLU A 91 -10.45 7.63 -8.03
C GLU A 91 -10.92 8.24 -9.36
N LYS A 92 -10.03 8.37 -10.35
CA LYS A 92 -10.39 8.76 -11.73
C LYS A 92 -11.23 7.69 -12.45
N ILE A 93 -11.00 6.42 -12.17
CA ILE A 93 -11.68 5.29 -12.82
C ILE A 93 -13.03 4.99 -12.14
N LEU A 94 -13.07 4.95 -10.80
CA LEU A 94 -14.26 4.64 -10.00
C LEU A 94 -15.22 5.83 -9.83
N CYS A 95 -14.71 7.07 -9.87
CA CYS A 95 -15.51 8.29 -9.73
C CYS A 95 -15.15 9.35 -10.79
N PRO A 96 -15.45 9.06 -12.08
CA PRO A 96 -15.12 9.98 -13.18
C PRO A 96 -15.80 11.35 -13.06
N LYS A 97 -16.96 11.46 -12.41
CA LYS A 97 -17.69 12.73 -12.22
C LYS A 97 -16.99 13.70 -11.25
N LEU A 98 -16.42 13.21 -10.15
CA LEU A 98 -15.64 14.02 -9.21
C LEU A 98 -14.28 14.42 -9.81
N ALA A 99 -13.65 13.51 -10.56
CA ALA A 99 -12.41 13.80 -11.27
C ALA A 99 -12.57 14.86 -12.37
N SER A 100 -13.70 14.86 -13.08
CA SER A 100 -14.02 15.86 -14.11
C SER A 100 -14.45 17.21 -13.51
N PHE A 101 -15.14 17.23 -12.37
CA PHE A 101 -15.45 18.45 -11.62
C PHE A 101 -14.19 19.15 -11.08
N ASN A 102 -13.28 18.40 -10.44
CA ASN A 102 -12.00 18.96 -9.97
C ASN A 102 -11.12 19.48 -11.13
N ARG A 103 -11.20 18.83 -12.31
CA ARG A 103 -10.51 19.30 -13.52
C ARG A 103 -11.10 20.63 -14.02
N ARG A 104 -12.44 20.77 -14.02
CA ARG A 104 -13.13 22.03 -14.37
C ARG A 104 -12.78 23.17 -13.41
N ILE A 105 -12.74 22.92 -12.10
CA ILE A 105 -12.37 23.96 -11.12
C ILE A 105 -10.93 24.46 -11.33
N ARG A 106 -9.97 23.55 -11.60
CA ARG A 106 -8.59 23.97 -11.93
C ARG A 106 -8.50 24.80 -13.20
N ILE A 107 -9.32 24.50 -14.20
CA ILE A 107 -9.37 25.28 -15.45
C ILE A 107 -9.93 26.68 -15.20
N CYS A 108 -10.93 26.82 -14.33
CA CYS A 108 -11.47 28.13 -13.95
C CYS A 108 -10.49 28.98 -13.11
N GLN A 109 -9.66 28.34 -12.28
CA GLN A 109 -8.64 29.02 -11.45
C GLN A 109 -7.38 29.44 -12.23
N ASN A 110 -7.14 28.84 -13.40
CA ASN A 110 -5.97 29.12 -14.24
C ASN A 110 -6.34 29.94 -15.50
N LYS A 111 -7.47 30.64 -15.46
CA LYS A 111 -7.90 31.57 -16.51
C LYS A 111 -7.08 32.87 -16.36
N PRO A 112 -6.48 33.40 -17.45
CA PRO A 112 -5.67 34.62 -17.41
C PRO A 112 -6.47 35.86 -16.98
#